data_AF-A0A7R9EFJ1-F1
#
_entry.id   AF-A0A7R9EFJ1-F1
#
_cell.length_a   1.000
_cell.length_b   1.000
_cell.length_c   1.000
_cell.angle_alpha   90.00
_cell.angle_beta   90.00
_cell.angle_gamma   90.00
#
_symmetry.space_group_name_H-M   'P 1'
#
loop_
_entity.id
_entity.type
_entity.pdbx_description
1 polymer ?
#
loop_
_entity_poly.entity_id
_entity_poly.type
_entity_poly.pdbx_seq_one_letter_code
_entity_poly.pdbx_strand_id
1 'polypeptide(L)' 'MYGLMFISGEFKEIRATVDLETKSWETLRNIPSFYVFSHRGRALSPNYVPPLQKAILEEMDS' A
#
# COMPACT_ATOMS: atom_id res chain seq x y z
N MET A 1 -28.43 14.82 31.62
CA MET A 1 -29.02 14.53 30.29
C MET A 1 -28.18 15.10 29.15
N TYR A 2 -27.97 16.42 29.07
CA TYR A 2 -27.21 17.07 27.98
C TYR A 2 -25.80 16.51 27.75
N GLY A 3 -25.01 16.25 28.81
CA GLY A 3 -23.66 15.71 28.67
C GLY A 3 -23.58 14.31 28.03
N LEU A 4 -24.60 13.46 28.19
CA LEU A 4 -24.63 12.13 27.56
C LEU A 4 -24.80 12.23 26.05
N MET A 5 -25.48 13.26 25.57
CA MET A 5 -25.73 13.50 24.15
C MET A 5 -24.44 13.80 23.36
N PHE A 6 -23.44 14.41 23.99
CA PHE A 6 -22.13 14.68 23.35
C PHE A 6 -21.14 13.53 23.47
N ILE A 7 -21.41 12.55 24.35
CA ILE A 7 -20.56 11.37 24.54
C ILE A 7 -21.01 10.21 23.65
N SER A 8 -22.28 10.17 23.24
CA SER A 8 -22.85 9.08 22.42
C SER A 8 -22.27 8.97 21.01
N GLY A 9 -21.43 9.90 20.57
CA GLY A 9 -20.80 9.93 19.26
C GLY A 9 -21.67 10.61 18.19
N GLU A 10 -21.10 10.75 17.00
CA GLU A 10 -21.75 11.40 15.88
C GLU A 10 -22.42 10.40 14.95
N PHE A 11 -23.50 10.84 14.31
CA PHE A 11 -24.13 10.06 13.26
C PHE A 11 -23.26 10.05 12.01
N LYS A 12 -23.15 8.88 11.38
CA LYS A 12 -22.54 8.73 10.05
C LYS A 12 -23.61 8.73 8.98
N GLU A 13 -23.23 9.18 7.79
CA GLU A 13 -24.12 9.17 6.64
C GLU A 13 -24.38 7.74 6.13
N ILE A 14 -25.62 7.47 5.72
CA ILE A 14 -26.04 6.13 5.27
C ILE A 14 -25.56 5.84 3.83
N ARG A 15 -25.34 6.88 3.02
CA ARG A 15 -24.97 6.73 1.61
C ARG A 15 -23.51 6.29 1.49
N ALA A 16 -23.30 5.05 1.06
CA ALA A 16 -21.97 4.49 0.84
C ALA A 16 -21.13 5.27 -0.17
N THR A 17 -21.75 6.03 -1.10
CA THR A 17 -21.02 6.82 -2.09
C THR A 17 -20.16 7.90 -1.46
N VAL A 18 -20.60 8.51 -0.35
CA VAL A 18 -19.88 9.58 0.35
C VAL A 18 -18.54 9.06 0.90
N ASP A 19 -18.54 7.84 1.46
CA ASP A 19 -17.30 7.20 1.92
C ASP A 19 -16.38 6.82 0.74
N LEU A 20 -16.95 6.50 -0.41
CA LEU A 20 -16.21 6.10 -1.61
C LEU A 20 -15.62 7.27 -2.39
N GLU A 21 -16.18 8.48 -2.26
CA GLU A 21 -15.67 9.71 -2.92
C GLU A 21 -14.22 10.03 -2.53
N THR A 22 -13.80 9.64 -1.33
CA THR A 22 -12.43 9.82 -0.84
C THR A 22 -11.45 8.75 -1.34
N LYS A 23 -11.95 7.67 -1.97
CA LYS A 23 -11.11 6.58 -2.46
C LYS A 23 -10.70 6.81 -3.91
N SER A 24 -9.47 6.42 -4.22
CA SER A 24 -8.91 6.48 -5.57
C SER A 24 -8.60 5.07 -6.10
N TRP A 25 -8.28 4.98 -7.38
CA TRP A 25 -7.95 3.68 -7.99
C TRP A 25 -6.67 3.10 -7.37
N GLU A 26 -5.73 3.95 -6.97
CA GLU A 26 -4.45 3.58 -6.36
C GLU A 26 -4.66 2.83 -5.04
N THR A 27 -5.61 3.25 -4.22
CA THR A 27 -5.90 2.58 -2.94
C THR A 27 -6.69 1.29 -3.14
N LEU A 28 -7.52 1.22 -4.18
CA LEU A 28 -8.36 0.05 -4.47
C LEU A 28 -7.62 -1.07 -5.22
N ARG A 29 -6.63 -0.74 -6.06
CA ARG A 29 -5.80 -1.72 -6.80
C ARG A 29 -5.00 -2.65 -5.92
N ASN A 30 -4.68 -2.18 -4.73
CA ASN A 30 -3.73 -2.82 -3.85
C ASN A 30 -4.41 -4.01 -3.17
N ILE A 31 -4.22 -5.23 -3.69
CA ILE A 31 -4.83 -6.45 -3.13
C ILE A 31 -3.78 -7.22 -2.31
N PRO A 32 -3.80 -7.13 -0.95
CA PRO A 32 -2.74 -7.67 -0.11
C PRO A 32 -2.52 -9.17 -0.26
N SER A 33 -3.59 -9.92 -0.53
CA SER A 33 -3.55 -11.36 -0.75
C SER A 33 -2.74 -11.77 -1.99
N PHE A 34 -2.44 -10.84 -2.92
CA PHE A 34 -1.75 -11.12 -4.18
C PHE A 34 -0.45 -10.31 -4.35
N TYR A 35 0.17 -9.84 -3.27
CA TYR A 35 1.44 -9.13 -3.40
C TYR A 35 2.56 -10.04 -3.88
N VAL A 36 3.32 -9.52 -4.86
CA VAL A 36 4.54 -10.13 -5.36
C VAL A 36 5.71 -9.18 -5.08
N PHE A 37 6.73 -9.70 -4.40
CA PHE A 37 7.88 -8.90 -3.94
C PHE A 37 9.06 -8.89 -4.94
N SER A 38 8.91 -9.54 -6.10
CA SER A 38 9.88 -9.49 -7.20
C SER A 38 9.63 -8.27 -8.11
N HIS A 39 9.66 -7.08 -7.54
CA HIS A 39 9.54 -5.81 -8.27
C HIS A 39 10.85 -5.01 -8.18
N ARG A 40 11.01 -3.98 -9.02
CA ARG A 40 12.23 -3.16 -9.11
C ARG A 40 12.72 -2.58 -7.78
N GLY A 41 11.79 -2.25 -6.89
CA GLY A 41 12.08 -1.70 -5.56
C GLY A 41 12.91 -2.65 -4.68
N ARG A 42 12.86 -3.96 -4.94
CA ARG A 42 13.69 -4.95 -4.25
C ARG A 42 15.19 -4.64 -4.36
N ALA A 43 15.65 -4.11 -5.49
CA ALA A 43 17.05 -3.78 -5.72
C ALA A 43 17.54 -2.55 -4.94
N LEU A 44 16.62 -1.73 -4.43
CA LEU A 44 16.94 -0.54 -3.63
C LEU A 44 17.04 -0.85 -2.12
N SER A 45 16.80 -2.10 -1.72
CA SER A 45 16.92 -2.50 -0.32
C SER A 45 18.39 -2.56 0.09
N PRO A 46 18.77 -2.06 1.28
CA PRO A 46 20.13 -2.21 1.81
C PRO A 46 20.60 -3.67 1.91
N ASN A 47 19.65 -4.60 2.04
CA ASN A 47 19.91 -6.04 2.16
C ASN A 47 19.75 -6.78 0.82
N TYR A 48 19.68 -6.06 -0.31
CA TYR A 48 19.55 -6.70 -1.61
C TYR A 48 20.84 -7.40 -2.01
N VAL A 49 20.73 -8.71 -2.27
CA VAL A 49 21.78 -9.49 -2.92
C VAL A 49 21.35 -9.72 -4.38
N PRO A 50 22.10 -9.21 -5.38
CA PRO A 50 21.78 -9.46 -6.77
C PRO A 50 21.89 -10.96 -7.08
N PRO A 51 21.03 -11.50 -7.97
CA PRO A 51 21.17 -12.87 -8.40
C PRO A 51 22.50 -13.06 -9.13
N LEU A 52 23.14 -14.23 -8.94
CA LEU A 52 24.49 -14.54 -9.42
C LEU A 52 24.71 -14.18 -10.90
N GLN A 53 23.75 -14.48 -11.77
CA GLN A 53 23.82 -14.18 -13.20
C GLN A 53 23.88 -12.67 -13.49
N LYS A 54 23.18 -11.86 -12.69
CA LYS A 54 23.19 -10.40 -12.84
C LYS A 54 24.51 -9.80 -12.37
N ALA A 55 25.05 -10.30 -11.25
CA ALA A 55 26.35 -9.85 -10.74
C ALA A 55 27.49 -10.11 -11.75
N ILE A 56 27.51 -11.30 -12.36
CA ILE A 56 28.50 -11.64 -13.40
C ILE A 56 28.39 -10.71 -14.61
N LEU A 57 27.18 -10.41 -15.07
CA LEU A 57 26.97 -9.49 -16.20
C LEU A 57 27.42 -8.05 -15.88
N GLU A 58 27.14 -7.57 -14.67
CA GLU A 58 27.57 -6.22 -14.23
C GLU A 58 29.10 -6.12 -14.08
N GLU A 59 29.78 -7.19 -13.66
CA GLU A 59 31.25 -7.25 -13.64
C GLU A 59 31.88 -7.32 -15.03
N MET A 60 31.20 -7.91 -16.03
CA MET A 60 31.70 -8.00 -17.41
C MET A 60 31.57 -6.69 -18.20
N ASP A 61 30.63 -5.83 -17.81
CA ASP A 61 30.39 -4.50 -18.40
C ASP A 61 31.21 -3.37 -17.72
N SER A 62 32.07 -3.72 -16.75
CA SER A 62 32.97 -2.81 -16.00
C SER A 62 34.40 -2.83 -16.56
#